data_AF-A0A5M8AQA9-F1
#
_entry.id   AF-A0A5M8AQA9-F1
#
_cell.length_a   1.000
_cell.length_b   1.000
_cell.length_c   1.000
_cell.angle_alpha   90.00
_cell.angle_beta   90.00
_cell.angle_gamma   90.00
#
_symmetry.space_group_name_H-M   'P 1'
#
loop_
_entity.id
_entity.type
_entity.pdbx_description
1 polymer ?
#
loop_
_entity_poly.entity_id
_entity_poly.type
_entity_poly.pdbx_seq_one_letter_code
_entity_poly.pdbx_strand_id
1 'polypeptide(L)'
;MRALLIVENPTRQTALADWLRRHRDVELVSCIGFSELETLCSQLAEHGAQLLIMAKASSYELAMAQLEKAWHCASELPIVLLPCLEQIDGNAADHRQAAFEHAVRVISAGIRPMPQPSALGDAFAGAEEEARKLDLTLRQYQILVLLSMGHQQKVISRMLDISLATVKSHSGQLYQRLGARNKAEAIYAARQRGAQLAWPDVQAPDKPA
;
A
#
# COMPACT_ATOMS: atom_id res chain seq x y z
N MET A 1 -11.71 -4.14 -21.15
CA MET A 1 -10.55 -3.22 -21.29
C MET A 1 -9.28 -3.99 -21.03
N ARG A 2 -8.28 -3.92 -21.91
CA ARG A 2 -7.04 -4.71 -21.78
C ARG A 2 -6.10 -4.03 -20.79
N ALA A 3 -5.68 -4.72 -19.73
CA ALA A 3 -4.85 -4.16 -18.68
C ALA A 3 -3.54 -4.91 -18.52
N LEU A 4 -2.47 -4.16 -18.27
CA LEU A 4 -1.19 -4.70 -17.82
C LEU A 4 -1.04 -4.40 -16.33
N LEU A 5 -0.63 -5.40 -15.55
CA LEU A 5 -0.45 -5.30 -14.11
C LEU A 5 1.04 -5.25 -13.73
N ILE A 6 1.41 -4.35 -12.82
CA ILE A 6 2.74 -4.25 -12.22
C ILE A 6 2.64 -4.57 -10.72
N VAL A 7 3.39 -5.56 -10.23
CA VAL A 7 3.38 -5.99 -8.82
C VAL A 7 4.79 -6.34 -8.31
N GLU A 8 5.14 -5.93 -7.10
CA GLU A 8 6.45 -6.22 -6.48
C GLU A 8 6.70 -7.70 -6.21
N ASN A 9 5.66 -8.40 -5.78
CA ASN A 9 5.78 -9.67 -5.08
C ASN A 9 5.07 -10.78 -5.89
N PRO A 10 5.78 -11.86 -6.27
CA PRO A 10 5.20 -12.96 -7.05
C PRO A 10 3.97 -13.61 -6.40
N THR A 11 3.95 -13.71 -5.07
CA THR A 11 2.81 -14.28 -4.34
C THR A 11 1.58 -13.38 -4.46
N ARG A 12 1.79 -12.06 -4.42
CA ARG A 12 0.72 -11.05 -4.59
C ARG A 12 0.25 -10.95 -6.04
N GLN A 13 1.17 -11.12 -6.98
CA GLN A 13 0.89 -11.11 -8.41
C GLN A 13 -0.17 -12.16 -8.76
N THR A 14 -0.03 -13.40 -8.27
CA THR A 14 -1.01 -14.48 -8.53
C THR A 14 -2.38 -14.14 -7.95
N ALA A 15 -2.46 -13.73 -6.68
CA ALA A 15 -3.72 -13.41 -6.03
C ALA A 15 -4.46 -12.24 -6.70
N LEU A 16 -3.72 -11.18 -7.06
CA LEU A 16 -4.27 -9.99 -7.71
C LEU A 16 -4.66 -10.27 -9.17
N ALA A 17 -3.85 -11.05 -9.88
CA ALA A 17 -4.18 -11.48 -11.24
C ALA A 17 -5.49 -12.30 -11.25
N ASP A 18 -5.64 -13.22 -10.30
CA ASP A 18 -6.84 -14.04 -10.18
C ASP A 18 -8.07 -13.20 -9.77
N TRP A 19 -7.90 -12.21 -8.89
CA TRP A 19 -8.97 -11.28 -8.56
C TRP A 19 -9.40 -10.43 -9.76
N LEU A 20 -8.44 -9.86 -10.51
CA LEU A 20 -8.72 -9.09 -11.72
C LEU A 20 -9.41 -9.92 -12.80
N ARG A 21 -8.99 -11.17 -13.01
CA ARG A 21 -9.62 -12.09 -13.97
C ARG A 21 -11.08 -12.41 -13.66
N ARG A 22 -11.52 -12.26 -12.40
CA ARG A 22 -12.94 -12.44 -12.04
C ARG A 22 -13.80 -11.24 -12.41
N HIS A 23 -13.20 -10.06 -12.63
CA HIS A 23 -13.91 -8.87 -13.10
C HIS A 23 -14.04 -8.89 -14.62
N ARG A 24 -15.28 -8.87 -15.14
CA ARG A 24 -15.54 -8.95 -16.59
C ARG A 24 -15.10 -7.70 -17.37
N ASP A 25 -14.94 -6.58 -16.69
CA ASP A 25 -14.65 -5.29 -17.33
C ASP A 25 -13.17 -5.14 -17.72
N VAL A 26 -12.29 -5.97 -17.14
CA VAL A 26 -10.84 -5.91 -17.34
C VAL A 26 -10.29 -7.25 -17.81
N GLU A 27 -9.61 -7.23 -18.94
CA GLU A 27 -8.87 -8.38 -19.47
C GLU A 27 -7.39 -8.19 -19.14
N LEU A 28 -6.86 -9.01 -18.25
CA LEU A 28 -5.46 -8.94 -17.85
C LEU A 28 -4.56 -9.60 -18.91
N VAL A 29 -3.82 -8.80 -19.67
CA VAL A 29 -3.03 -9.27 -20.81
C VAL A 29 -1.59 -9.65 -20.46
N SER A 30 -1.00 -8.97 -19.47
CA SER A 30 0.35 -9.25 -18.99
C SER A 30 0.50 -8.81 -17.54
N CYS A 31 1.48 -9.40 -16.86
CA CYS A 31 1.86 -9.07 -15.49
C CYS A 31 3.38 -9.03 -15.41
N ILE A 32 3.94 -7.92 -14.93
CA ILE A 32 5.38 -7.76 -14.79
C ILE A 32 5.76 -7.41 -13.34
N GLY A 33 6.94 -7.86 -12.93
CA GLY A 33 7.57 -7.42 -11.70
C GLY A 33 8.18 -6.02 -11.81
N PHE A 34 8.54 -5.42 -10.68
CA PHE A 34 9.23 -4.12 -10.67
C PHE A 34 10.64 -4.17 -11.29
N SER A 35 11.32 -5.31 -11.21
CA SER A 35 12.60 -5.53 -11.88
C SER A 35 12.49 -5.54 -13.42
N GLU A 36 11.27 -5.69 -13.94
CA GLU A 36 11.00 -5.82 -15.38
C GLU A 36 10.42 -4.53 -15.97
N LEU A 37 10.45 -3.40 -15.23
CA LEU A 37 9.94 -2.12 -15.73
C LEU A 37 10.61 -1.65 -17.03
N GLU A 38 11.83 -2.09 -17.31
CA GLU A 38 12.54 -1.78 -18.56
C GLU A 38 11.86 -2.40 -19.79
N THR A 39 11.14 -3.52 -19.62
CA THR A 39 10.41 -4.19 -20.72
C THR A 39 8.97 -3.68 -20.86
N LEU A 40 8.52 -2.77 -19.99
CA LEU A 40 7.15 -2.27 -19.94
C LEU A 40 6.68 -1.73 -21.29
N CYS A 41 7.47 -0.86 -21.92
CA CYS A 41 7.13 -0.29 -23.23
C CYS A 41 6.90 -1.39 -24.29
N SER A 42 7.75 -2.41 -24.33
CA SER A 42 7.62 -3.54 -25.26
C SER A 42 6.36 -4.36 -24.97
N GLN A 43 6.10 -4.65 -23.70
CA GLN A 43 4.93 -5.40 -23.25
C GLN A 43 3.61 -4.67 -23.53
N LEU A 44 3.58 -3.35 -23.35
CA LEU A 44 2.42 -2.52 -23.69
C LEU A 44 2.12 -2.58 -25.19
N ALA A 45 3.15 -2.49 -26.04
CA ALA A 45 3.01 -2.53 -27.48
C ALA A 45 2.59 -3.92 -28.00
N GLU A 46 3.24 -4.98 -27.53
CA GLU A 46 2.99 -6.37 -27.93
C GLU A 46 1.56 -6.80 -27.57
N HIS A 47 1.13 -6.47 -26.35
CA HIS A 47 -0.16 -6.90 -25.84
C HIS A 47 -1.27 -5.85 -26.00
N GLY A 48 -0.99 -4.69 -26.60
CA GLY A 48 -1.97 -3.64 -26.86
C GLY A 48 -2.78 -3.26 -25.62
N ALA A 49 -2.10 -3.09 -24.48
CA ALA A 49 -2.74 -2.72 -23.22
C ALA A 49 -3.30 -1.28 -23.29
N GLN A 50 -4.47 -1.08 -22.68
CA GLN A 50 -5.22 0.18 -22.66
C GLN A 50 -5.29 0.79 -21.25
N LEU A 51 -4.84 0.04 -20.25
CA LEU A 51 -4.86 0.40 -18.84
C LEU A 51 -3.61 -0.15 -18.18
N LEU A 52 -2.92 0.68 -17.41
CA LEU A 52 -1.84 0.24 -16.54
C LEU A 52 -2.35 0.16 -15.10
N ILE A 53 -2.17 -0.98 -14.45
CA ILE A 53 -2.53 -1.19 -13.06
C ILE A 53 -1.24 -1.37 -12.27
N MET A 54 -1.00 -0.54 -11.25
CA MET A 54 0.15 -0.69 -10.35
C MET A 54 -0.35 -1.05 -8.97
N ALA A 55 0.07 -2.21 -8.48
CA ALA A 55 -0.19 -2.64 -7.12
C ALA A 55 0.89 -2.10 -6.18
N LYS A 56 0.46 -1.50 -5.06
CA LYS A 56 1.28 -0.82 -4.05
C LYS A 56 2.66 -1.46 -3.79
N ALA A 57 3.68 -0.61 -3.82
CA ALA A 57 5.04 -0.90 -3.35
C ALA A 57 5.16 -0.82 -1.82
N SER A 58 6.20 -1.46 -1.29
CA SER A 58 6.51 -1.49 0.15
C SER A 58 6.91 -0.13 0.75
N SER A 59 7.25 0.90 -0.06
CA SER A 59 7.49 2.28 0.39
C SER A 59 7.02 3.34 -0.63
N TYR A 60 6.82 4.58 -0.16
CA TYR A 60 6.44 5.72 -0.99
C TYR A 60 7.52 6.10 -2.01
N GLU A 61 8.79 6.16 -1.58
CA GLU A 61 9.92 6.42 -2.48
C GLU A 61 9.97 5.42 -3.63
N LEU A 62 9.74 4.14 -3.34
CA LEU A 62 9.71 3.10 -4.36
C LEU A 62 8.49 3.26 -5.28
N ALA A 63 7.31 3.52 -4.73
CA ALA A 63 6.09 3.78 -5.50
C ALA A 63 6.26 4.99 -6.45
N MET A 64 6.87 6.07 -5.99
CA MET A 64 7.09 7.28 -6.79
C MET A 64 8.13 7.07 -7.88
N ALA A 65 9.26 6.44 -7.57
CA ALA A 65 10.27 6.11 -8.58
C ALA A 65 9.71 5.16 -9.67
N GLN A 66 8.81 4.25 -9.29
CA GLN A 66 8.14 3.36 -10.23
C GLN A 66 7.09 4.10 -11.07
N LEU A 67 6.30 4.96 -10.45
CA LEU A 67 5.33 5.79 -11.14
C LEU A 67 6.04 6.66 -12.18
N GLU A 68 7.15 7.28 -11.83
CA GLU A 68 7.93 8.14 -12.72
C GLU A 68 8.49 7.38 -13.94
N LYS A 69 8.99 6.16 -13.73
CA LYS A 69 9.45 5.27 -14.81
C LYS A 69 8.30 4.79 -15.69
N ALA A 70 7.20 4.35 -15.08
CA ALA A 70 6.01 3.90 -15.80
C ALA A 70 5.38 5.04 -16.62
N TRP A 71 5.35 6.26 -16.07
CA TRP A 71 4.82 7.45 -16.71
C TRP A 71 5.58 7.82 -17.97
N HIS A 72 6.90 7.69 -17.99
CA HIS A 72 7.70 7.95 -19.19
C HIS A 72 7.35 7.00 -20.36
N CYS A 73 7.00 5.74 -20.06
CA CYS A 73 6.63 4.74 -21.07
C CYS A 73 5.13 4.79 -21.44
N ALA A 74 4.27 5.22 -20.51
CA ALA A 74 2.82 5.04 -20.59
C ALA A 74 2.02 6.34 -20.38
N SER A 75 2.60 7.50 -20.66
CA SER A 75 1.96 8.82 -20.47
C SER A 75 0.63 8.98 -21.21
N GLU A 76 0.43 8.22 -22.28
CA GLU A 76 -0.79 8.14 -23.09
C GLU A 76 -1.86 7.20 -22.51
N LEU A 77 -1.52 6.40 -21.49
CA LEU A 77 -2.37 5.37 -20.92
C LEU A 77 -2.90 5.78 -19.52
N PRO A 78 -4.16 5.50 -19.21
CA PRO A 78 -4.67 5.67 -17.85
C PRO A 78 -3.93 4.71 -16.90
N ILE A 79 -3.46 5.25 -15.77
CA ILE A 79 -2.78 4.49 -14.72
C ILE A 79 -3.68 4.42 -13.49
N VAL A 80 -3.98 3.20 -13.03
CA VAL A 80 -4.73 2.94 -11.81
C VAL A 80 -3.79 2.39 -10.75
N LEU A 81 -3.76 3.07 -9.61
CA LEU A 81 -3.02 2.65 -8.45
C LEU A 81 -3.96 1.82 -7.56
N LEU A 82 -3.67 0.53 -7.44
CA LEU A 82 -4.40 -0.37 -6.54
C LEU A 82 -3.72 -0.36 -5.17
N PRO A 83 -4.37 0.19 -4.12
CA PRO A 83 -3.92 -0.05 -2.76
C PRO A 83 -3.97 -1.57 -2.50
N CYS A 84 -2.92 -2.10 -1.88
CA CYS A 84 -2.65 -3.53 -1.82
C CYS A 84 -3.88 -4.34 -1.39
N LEU A 85 -4.30 -5.32 -2.22
CA LEU A 85 -5.34 -6.29 -1.89
C LEU A 85 -4.79 -7.32 -0.89
N GLU A 86 -4.55 -6.90 0.35
CA GLU A 86 -3.99 -7.80 1.37
C GLU A 86 -5.05 -8.71 2.02
N GLN A 87 -6.35 -8.46 1.86
CA GLN A 87 -7.42 -9.36 2.34
C GLN A 87 -8.64 -9.38 1.41
N ILE A 88 -8.93 -10.57 0.85
CA ILE A 88 -10.20 -10.92 0.18
C ILE A 88 -11.17 -11.49 1.24
N ASP A 89 -11.34 -10.79 2.36
CA ASP A 89 -12.28 -11.19 3.41
C ASP A 89 -13.35 -10.09 3.59
N GLY A 90 -14.46 -10.31 2.88
CA GLY A 90 -15.82 -9.94 3.28
C GLY A 90 -16.28 -8.49 3.18
N ASN A 91 -15.61 -7.52 3.83
CA ASN A 91 -16.27 -6.22 4.11
C ASN A 91 -15.41 -4.97 3.87
N ALA A 92 -14.09 -5.06 4.00
CA ALA A 92 -13.16 -4.00 3.58
C ALA A 92 -12.70 -4.17 2.12
N ALA A 93 -12.98 -5.33 1.52
CA ALA A 93 -12.87 -5.57 0.09
C ALA A 93 -13.84 -4.66 -0.69
N ASP A 94 -15.06 -4.44 -0.18
CA ASP A 94 -16.13 -3.71 -0.89
C ASP A 94 -15.79 -2.25 -1.21
N HIS A 95 -15.28 -1.47 -0.26
CA HIS A 95 -14.98 -0.05 -0.51
C HIS A 95 -13.79 0.14 -1.47
N ARG A 96 -12.81 -0.77 -1.43
CA ARG A 96 -11.62 -0.75 -2.30
C ARG A 96 -11.93 -1.30 -3.70
N GLN A 97 -12.78 -2.32 -3.76
CA GLN A 97 -13.33 -2.85 -5.00
C GLN A 97 -14.25 -1.82 -5.68
N ALA A 98 -15.07 -1.10 -4.92
CA ALA A 98 -15.86 0.02 -5.44
C ALA A 98 -14.98 1.15 -5.99
N ALA A 99 -13.85 1.47 -5.34
CA ALA A 99 -12.89 2.44 -5.85
C ALA A 99 -12.24 1.99 -7.17
N PHE A 100 -11.88 0.71 -7.28
CA PHE A 100 -11.37 0.13 -8.53
C PHE A 100 -12.43 0.13 -9.63
N GLU A 101 -13.64 -0.36 -9.36
CA GLU A 101 -14.75 -0.37 -10.32
C GLU A 101 -15.13 1.04 -10.76
N HIS A 102 -15.10 2.02 -9.86
CA HIS A 102 -15.29 3.42 -10.18
C HIS A 102 -14.18 3.92 -11.12
N ALA A 103 -12.91 3.65 -10.81
CA ALA A 103 -11.79 4.02 -11.67
C ALA A 103 -11.90 3.39 -13.08
N VAL A 104 -12.20 2.10 -13.15
CA VAL A 104 -12.45 1.37 -14.42
C VAL A 104 -13.61 1.97 -15.20
N ARG A 105 -14.70 2.34 -14.53
CA ARG A 105 -15.87 2.98 -15.16
C ARG A 105 -15.53 4.36 -15.71
N VAL A 106 -14.83 5.18 -14.93
CA VAL A 106 -14.37 6.53 -15.34
C VAL A 106 -13.46 6.43 -16.56
N ILE A 107 -12.51 5.48 -16.55
CA ILE A 107 -11.59 5.24 -17.67
C ILE A 107 -12.34 4.74 -18.91
N SER A 108 -13.28 3.82 -18.73
CA SER A 108 -14.10 3.30 -19.84
C SER A 108 -14.99 4.37 -20.46
N ALA A 109 -15.36 5.41 -19.69
CA ALA A 109 -16.07 6.57 -20.18
C ALA A 109 -15.17 7.58 -20.94
N GLY A 110 -13.90 7.26 -21.17
CA GLY A 110 -12.93 8.11 -21.86
C GLY A 110 -12.35 9.23 -20.98
N ILE A 111 -12.77 9.30 -19.71
CA ILE A 111 -12.18 10.20 -18.73
C ILE A 111 -10.85 9.57 -18.33
N ARG A 112 -9.74 10.26 -18.57
CA ARG A 112 -8.43 9.84 -18.05
C ARG A 112 -8.28 10.49 -16.67
N PRO A 113 -8.62 9.80 -15.56
CA PRO A 113 -8.26 10.33 -14.26
C PRO A 113 -6.75 10.37 -14.24
N MET A 114 -6.19 11.58 -14.24
CA MET A 114 -4.80 11.76 -13.89
C MET A 114 -4.65 11.13 -12.50
N PRO A 115 -3.74 10.16 -12.29
CA PRO A 115 -3.48 9.66 -10.95
C PRO A 115 -3.03 10.87 -10.15
N GLN A 116 -3.91 11.43 -9.32
CA GLN A 116 -3.50 12.54 -8.49
C GLN A 116 -2.57 11.93 -7.44
N PRO A 117 -1.28 12.29 -7.44
CA PRO A 117 -0.36 11.78 -6.44
C PRO A 117 -0.81 12.14 -5.02
N SER A 118 -1.77 13.05 -4.84
CA SER A 118 -2.43 13.33 -3.56
C SER A 118 -3.27 12.16 -3.03
N ALA A 119 -4.04 11.39 -3.81
CA ALA A 119 -4.87 10.33 -3.20
C ALA A 119 -4.04 9.15 -2.64
N LEU A 120 -2.90 8.83 -3.27
CA LEU A 120 -1.93 7.88 -2.73
C LEU A 120 -0.96 8.53 -1.75
N GLY A 121 -0.56 9.77 -2.03
CA GLY A 121 0.29 10.60 -1.19
C GLY A 121 -0.36 10.87 0.14
N ASP A 122 -1.60 11.33 0.23
CA ASP A 122 -2.28 11.71 1.47
C ASP A 122 -2.33 10.57 2.49
N ALA A 123 -2.48 9.32 2.04
CA ALA A 123 -2.49 8.14 2.92
C ALA A 123 -1.08 7.78 3.45
N PHE A 124 -0.03 7.95 2.65
CA PHE A 124 1.35 7.63 3.02
C PHE A 124 2.12 8.81 3.61
N ALA A 125 2.01 9.98 2.98
CA ALA A 125 2.45 11.28 3.48
C ALA A 125 1.80 11.59 4.83
N GLY A 126 0.54 11.19 5.07
CA GLY A 126 -0.06 11.29 6.40
C GLY A 126 0.76 10.55 7.45
N ALA A 127 1.13 9.29 7.20
CA ALA A 127 1.89 8.51 8.15
C ALA A 127 3.39 8.89 8.26
N GLU A 128 4.01 9.31 7.15
CA GLU A 128 5.38 9.83 7.16
C GLU A 128 5.48 11.17 7.90
N GLU A 129 4.51 12.05 7.70
CA GLU A 129 4.44 13.34 8.39
C GLU A 129 4.19 13.13 9.89
N GLU A 130 3.30 12.21 10.25
CA GLU A 130 3.07 11.84 11.65
C GLU A 130 4.30 11.19 12.29
N ALA A 131 5.04 10.34 11.56
CA ALA A 131 6.31 9.79 12.03
C ALA A 131 7.33 10.92 12.27
N ARG A 132 7.44 11.87 11.35
CA ARG A 132 8.35 13.02 11.45
C ARG A 132 8.01 13.93 12.62
N LYS A 133 6.72 14.23 12.86
CA LYS A 133 6.25 14.99 14.03
C LYS A 133 6.67 14.36 15.36
N LEU A 134 6.75 13.03 15.38
CA LEU A 134 7.13 12.27 16.58
C LEU A 134 8.63 12.00 16.68
N ASP A 135 9.42 12.46 15.70
CA ASP A 135 10.84 12.09 15.53
C ASP A 135 11.05 10.57 15.47
N LEU A 136 10.14 9.85 14.82
CA LEU A 136 10.19 8.41 14.63
C LEU A 136 10.52 8.06 13.18
N THR A 137 11.13 6.89 12.99
CA THR A 137 11.17 6.30 11.64
C THR A 137 9.78 5.79 11.27
N LEU A 138 9.51 5.67 9.97
CA LEU A 138 8.23 5.15 9.47
C LEU A 138 7.90 3.79 10.09
N ARG A 139 8.91 2.93 10.24
CA ARG A 139 8.76 1.60 10.84
C ARG A 139 8.41 1.65 12.33
N GLN A 140 9.02 2.57 13.07
CA GLN A 140 8.70 2.79 14.48
C GLN A 140 7.27 3.33 14.64
N TYR A 141 6.84 4.23 13.75
CA TYR A 141 5.47 4.74 13.73
C TYR A 141 4.45 3.64 13.44
N GLN A 142 4.68 2.78 12.43
CA GLN A 142 3.83 1.61 12.14
C GLN A 142 3.65 0.72 13.37
N ILE A 143 4.74 0.41 14.07
CA ILE A 143 4.71 -0.39 15.31
C ILE A 143 3.91 0.32 16.40
N LEU A 144 4.10 1.64 16.58
CA LEU A 144 3.36 2.43 17.57
C LEU A 144 1.85 2.44 17.30
N VAL A 145 1.44 2.59 16.03
CA VAL A 145 0.03 2.52 15.62
C VAL A 145 -0.56 1.15 15.96
N LEU A 146 0.11 0.07 15.58
CA LEU A 146 -0.29 -1.30 15.90
C LEU A 146 -0.41 -1.55 17.41
N LEU A 147 0.54 -1.04 18.19
CA LEU A 147 0.51 -1.10 19.65
C LEU A 147 -0.69 -0.34 20.24
N SER A 148 -1.06 0.79 19.63
CA SER A 148 -2.21 1.61 20.03
C SER A 148 -3.56 0.94 19.78
N MET A 149 -3.63 0.07 18.75
CA MET A 149 -4.78 -0.77 18.45
C MET A 149 -4.87 -2.02 19.34
N GLY A 150 -3.88 -2.22 20.23
CA GLY A 150 -3.88 -3.33 21.19
C GLY A 150 -3.17 -4.59 20.71
N HIS A 151 -2.53 -4.58 19.54
CA HIS A 151 -1.80 -5.74 19.04
C HIS A 151 -0.61 -6.10 19.94
N GLN A 152 -0.41 -7.40 20.12
CA GLN A 152 0.77 -7.94 20.80
C GLN A 152 1.96 -7.93 19.85
N GLN A 153 3.18 -7.74 20.38
CA GLN A 153 4.40 -7.68 19.55
C GLN A 153 4.63 -8.92 18.68
N LYS A 154 4.18 -10.10 19.13
CA LYS A 154 4.21 -11.36 18.34
C LYS A 154 3.26 -11.34 17.15
N VAL A 155 2.16 -10.62 17.26
CA VAL A 155 1.21 -10.42 16.16
C VAL A 155 1.78 -9.39 15.20
N ILE A 156 2.27 -8.27 15.73
CA ILE A 156 2.95 -7.21 14.96
C ILE A 156 4.10 -7.75 14.12
N SER A 157 4.90 -8.67 14.68
CA SER A 157 6.02 -9.27 13.95
C SER A 157 5.56 -10.03 12.71
N ARG A 158 4.41 -10.71 12.77
CA ARG A 158 3.81 -11.39 11.61
C ARG A 158 3.20 -10.41 10.63
N MET A 159 2.48 -9.40 11.12
CA MET A 159 1.83 -8.40 10.28
C MET A 159 2.82 -7.57 9.46
N LEU A 160 3.98 -7.29 10.05
CA LEU A 160 5.03 -6.51 9.41
C LEU A 160 6.11 -7.37 8.73
N ASP A 161 5.99 -8.69 8.75
CA ASP A 161 6.97 -9.65 8.24
C ASP A 161 8.42 -9.39 8.73
N ILE A 162 8.57 -9.25 10.05
CA ILE A 162 9.87 -9.08 10.73
C ILE A 162 9.96 -9.95 11.98
N SER A 163 11.17 -10.17 12.47
CA SER A 163 11.36 -10.98 13.69
C SER A 163 10.78 -10.29 14.93
N LEU A 164 10.35 -11.09 15.92
CA LEU A 164 9.92 -10.57 17.23
C LEU A 164 11.04 -9.79 17.93
N ALA A 165 12.29 -10.19 17.76
CA ALA A 165 13.45 -9.47 18.29
C ALA A 165 13.58 -8.07 17.65
N THR A 166 13.34 -7.96 16.35
CA THR A 166 13.32 -6.69 15.60
C THR A 166 12.20 -5.79 16.10
N VAL A 167 10.99 -6.32 16.33
CA VAL A 167 9.87 -5.54 16.92
C VAL A 167 10.22 -5.02 18.31
N LYS A 168 10.84 -5.85 19.17
CA LYS A 168 11.29 -5.43 20.50
C LYS A 168 12.34 -4.33 20.43
N SER A 169 13.32 -4.45 19.54
CA SER A 169 14.36 -3.45 19.32
C SER A 169 13.77 -2.10 18.89
N HIS A 170 12.90 -2.11 17.87
CA HIS A 170 12.20 -0.89 17.44
C HIS A 170 11.28 -0.32 18.52
N SER A 171 10.62 -1.16 19.31
CA SER A 171 9.80 -0.72 20.45
C SER A 171 10.63 -0.04 21.53
N GLY A 172 11.82 -0.56 21.84
CA GLY A 172 12.73 0.09 22.79
C GLY A 172 13.18 1.47 22.29
N GLN A 173 13.59 1.54 21.02
CA GLN A 173 14.01 2.82 20.41
C GLN A 173 12.87 3.83 20.34
N LEU A 174 11.66 3.40 19.96
CA LEU A 174 10.51 4.31 19.88
C LEU A 174 10.10 4.82 21.27
N TYR A 175 10.16 3.99 22.31
CA TYR A 175 9.92 4.42 23.69
C TYR A 175 10.94 5.45 24.14
N GLN A 176 12.23 5.21 23.85
CA GLN A 176 13.30 6.16 24.17
C GLN A 176 13.08 7.52 23.48
N ARG A 177 12.75 7.55 22.19
CA ARG A 177 12.50 8.79 21.43
C ARG A 177 11.25 9.55 21.90
N LEU A 178 10.23 8.83 22.34
CA LEU A 178 9.01 9.44 22.90
C LEU A 178 9.17 9.84 24.37
N GLY A 179 10.28 9.50 25.03
CA GLY A 179 10.46 9.73 26.46
C GLY A 179 9.54 8.86 27.33
N ALA A 180 9.11 7.72 26.81
CA ALA A 180 8.17 6.80 27.45
C ALA A 180 8.89 5.58 28.03
N ARG A 181 8.34 5.00 29.10
CA ARG A 181 8.88 3.77 29.73
C ARG A 181 8.13 2.51 29.30
N ASN A 182 6.93 2.67 28.75
CA ASN A 182 6.08 1.57 28.36
C ASN A 182 5.14 1.96 27.20
N LYS A 183 4.42 0.96 26.69
CA LYS A 183 3.46 1.10 25.60
C LYS A 183 2.41 2.19 25.84
N ALA A 184 1.82 2.23 27.04
CA ALA A 184 0.74 3.15 27.36
C ALA A 184 1.25 4.60 27.39
N GLU A 185 2.40 4.82 28.03
CA GLU A 185 3.07 6.13 28.04
C GLU A 185 3.48 6.58 26.63
N ALA A 186 3.94 5.66 25.78
CA ALA A 186 4.33 5.99 24.41
C ALA A 186 3.12 6.44 23.56
N ILE A 187 1.99 5.72 23.67
CA ILE A 187 0.74 6.09 23.01
C ILE A 187 0.25 7.45 23.51
N TYR A 188 0.30 7.67 24.83
CA TYR A 188 -0.11 8.93 25.43
C TYR A 188 0.79 10.09 24.99
N ALA A 189 2.11 9.92 25.02
CA ALA A 189 3.08 10.92 24.58
C ALA A 189 2.91 11.27 23.10
N ALA A 190 2.65 10.28 22.24
CA ALA A 190 2.38 10.52 20.84
C ALA A 190 1.10 11.33 20.61
N ARG A 191 0.00 11.00 21.32
CA ARG A 191 -1.25 11.78 21.26
C ARG A 191 -1.08 13.20 21.76
N GLN A 192 -0.29 13.41 22.81
CA GLN A 192 0.01 14.75 23.34
C GLN A 192 0.81 15.61 22.35
N ARG A 193 1.61 14.98 21.48
CA ARG A 193 2.30 15.65 20.37
C ARG A 193 1.40 15.83 19.14
N GLY A 194 0.10 15.58 19.26
CA GLY A 194 -0.89 15.77 18.20
C GLY A 194 -0.98 14.62 17.20
N ALA A 195 -0.37 13.46 17.49
CA ALA A 195 -0.42 12.34 16.57
C ALA A 195 -1.79 11.65 16.57
N GLN A 196 -2.32 11.39 15.39
CA GLN A 196 -3.60 10.70 15.20
C GLN A 196 -3.47 9.19 15.43
N LEU A 197 -2.26 8.65 15.31
CA LEU A 197 -1.96 7.20 15.38
C LEU A 197 -2.82 6.39 14.40
N ALA A 198 -3.00 6.93 13.20
CA ALA A 198 -3.74 6.29 12.13
C ALA A 198 -2.76 5.79 11.07
N TRP A 199 -2.89 4.53 10.71
CA TRP A 199 -2.18 3.94 9.58
C TRP A 199 -3.20 3.20 8.72
N PRO A 200 -3.46 3.65 7.48
CA PRO A 200 -4.58 3.15 6.67
C PRO A 200 -4.44 1.68 6.23
N ASP A 201 -3.24 1.10 6.37
CA ASP A 201 -2.88 -0.23 5.87
C ASP A 201 -2.92 -1.36 6.92
N VAL A 202 -3.26 -1.07 8.18
CA VAL A 202 -3.21 -2.09 9.23
C VAL A 202 -4.61 -2.61 9.51
N GLN A 203 -4.95 -3.77 8.96
CA GLN A 203 -6.09 -4.56 9.42
C GLN A 203 -5.61 -5.60 10.45
N ALA A 204 -6.33 -5.67 11.57
CA ALA A 204 -6.11 -6.64 12.62
C ALA A 204 -6.26 -8.08 12.07
N PRO A 205 -5.34 -9.01 12.35
CA PRO A 205 -5.68 -10.43 12.19
C PRO A 205 -6.77 -10.76 13.19
N ASP A 206 -7.76 -11.53 12.74
CA ASP A 206 -8.87 -12.00 13.58
C ASP A 206 -8.33 -12.55 14.90
N LYS A 207 -8.94 -12.09 15.98
CA LYS A 207 -8.61 -12.50 17.33
C LYS A 207 -8.88 -14.02 17.40
N PRO A 208 -7.89 -14.90 17.62
CA PRO A 208 -8.22 -16.30 17.87
C PRO A 208 -9.08 -16.35 19.13
N ALA A 209 -10.23 -17.02 18.99
CA ALA A 209 -11.22 -17.25 20.03
C ALA A 209 -10.62 -17.87 21.31
#